data_AF-A0A8T7B0U7-F1
#
_entry.id   AF-A0A8T7B0U7-F1
#
_cell.length_a   1.000
_cell.length_b   1.000
_cell.length_c   1.000
_cell.angle_alpha   90.00
_cell.angle_beta   90.00
_cell.angle_gamma   90.00
#
_symmetry.space_group_name_H-M   'P 1'
#
loop_
_entity.id
_entity.type
_entity.pdbx_description
1 polymer ?
#
loop_
_entity_poly.entity_id
_entity_poly.type
_entity_poly.pdbx_seq_one_letter_code
_entity_poly.pdbx_strand_id
1 'polypeptide(L)'
;MTILILPALLFLIVSVLLARHGRPAISWLVFVVGLVSWLVGVDAVIETTLRKLHQYPARVALLSASFLALSVAGRRCGWAAGVYSGLLLLPLLVWLAVRIELEPFRNLAWLAWLVALVSHLEILRGIPGARYLAAWHVGGVVLVVTLLVRELQWIIGVTTWTNTAIVIALVVLAISLAHGHRFLHWPLRRERRIYLATAVTLVCSLLVWFLVVVTVTSGDPMPLAYRPLLNPYDIATLILLVGALVVLHAGLMQWRPAFAIATIGLSAASLCGWLLVGFAVVRGVYYGGPLRYWNEMTNTAVFVMVMLVAAAASIVSTVVIVHKVGSRQSLS
;
A
#
# COMPACT_ATOMS: atom_id res chain seq x y z
N MET A 1 18.08 -2.53 -34.95
CA MET A 1 17.05 -2.50 -33.87
C MET A 1 16.12 -1.29 -33.93
N THR A 2 16.55 -0.14 -34.48
CA THR A 2 15.66 0.99 -34.88
C THR A 2 14.49 0.58 -35.79
N ILE A 3 14.59 -0.60 -36.42
CA ILE A 3 13.60 -1.16 -37.36
C ILE A 3 12.23 -1.39 -36.70
N LEU A 4 12.10 -1.59 -35.39
CA LEU A 4 10.80 -1.84 -34.75
C LEU A 4 10.10 -0.57 -34.23
N ILE A 5 10.84 0.48 -33.90
CA ILE A 5 10.29 1.71 -33.30
C ILE A 5 9.50 2.54 -34.32
N LEU A 6 10.05 2.71 -35.52
CA LEU A 6 9.41 3.50 -36.58
C LEU A 6 8.08 2.88 -37.05
N PRO A 7 7.99 1.56 -37.34
CA PRO A 7 6.72 0.91 -37.64
C PRO A 7 5.73 0.98 -36.46
N ALA A 8 6.20 0.86 -35.22
CA ALA A 8 5.33 0.98 -34.05
C ALA A 8 4.65 2.35 -33.97
N LEU A 9 5.43 3.43 -34.16
CA LEU A 9 4.88 4.79 -34.21
C LEU A 9 3.91 4.96 -35.38
N LEU A 10 4.22 4.40 -36.56
CA LEU A 10 3.32 4.43 -37.70
C LEU A 10 1.99 3.72 -37.39
N PHE A 11 2.02 2.54 -36.78
CA PHE A 11 0.80 1.84 -36.36
C PHE A 11 0.00 2.66 -35.34
N LEU A 12 0.65 3.29 -34.36
CA LEU A 12 -0.03 4.16 -33.41
C LEU A 12 -0.70 5.35 -34.11
N ILE A 13 -0.03 6.01 -35.06
CA ILE A 13 -0.60 7.11 -35.85
C ILE A 13 -1.77 6.64 -36.70
N VAL A 14 -1.62 5.53 -37.43
CA VAL A 14 -2.68 4.94 -38.25
C VAL A 14 -3.90 4.58 -37.38
N SER A 15 -3.68 4.06 -36.18
CA SER A 15 -4.78 3.75 -35.26
C SER A 15 -5.58 5.00 -34.86
N VAL A 16 -4.93 6.15 -34.65
CA VAL A 16 -5.60 7.43 -34.37
C VAL A 16 -6.43 7.88 -35.57
N LEU A 17 -5.87 7.79 -36.79
CA LEU A 17 -6.57 8.15 -38.01
C LEU A 17 -7.81 7.27 -38.23
N LEU A 18 -7.69 5.95 -38.04
CA LEU A 18 -8.81 5.01 -38.17
C LEU A 18 -9.92 5.29 -37.16
N ALA A 19 -9.58 5.67 -35.92
CA ALA A 19 -10.57 6.05 -34.91
C ALA A 19 -11.37 7.29 -35.35
N ARG A 20 -10.69 8.30 -35.92
CA ARG A 20 -11.34 9.52 -36.42
C ARG A 20 -12.25 9.28 -37.61
N HIS A 21 -11.99 8.25 -38.43
CA HIS A 21 -12.82 7.87 -39.57
C HIS A 21 -13.94 6.87 -39.22
N GLY A 22 -14.28 6.72 -37.94
CA GLY A 22 -15.40 5.87 -37.51
C GLY A 22 -15.12 4.36 -37.62
N ARG A 23 -13.84 3.94 -37.62
CA ARG A 23 -13.44 2.51 -37.65
C ARG A 23 -12.79 2.06 -36.33
N PRO A 24 -13.55 2.05 -35.20
CA PRO A 24 -12.98 1.81 -33.88
C PRO A 24 -12.38 0.41 -33.70
N ALA A 25 -13.00 -0.64 -34.27
CA ALA A 25 -12.49 -2.01 -34.13
C ALA A 25 -11.11 -2.20 -34.78
N ILE A 26 -10.94 -1.69 -36.00
CA ILE A 26 -9.65 -1.76 -36.73
C ILE A 26 -8.61 -0.87 -36.03
N SER A 27 -9.03 0.30 -35.53
CA SER A 27 -8.17 1.16 -34.71
C SER A 27 -7.58 0.40 -33.51
N TRP A 28 -8.39 -0.37 -32.79
CA TRP A 28 -7.92 -1.17 -31.66
C TRP A 28 -6.92 -2.25 -32.07
N LEU A 29 -7.19 -2.99 -33.15
CA LEU A 29 -6.26 -4.02 -33.64
C LEU A 29 -4.89 -3.42 -33.99
N VAL A 30 -4.90 -2.34 -34.78
CA VAL A 30 -3.68 -1.63 -35.19
C VAL A 30 -2.97 -1.02 -33.97
N PHE A 31 -3.73 -0.50 -33.00
CA PHE A 31 -3.18 0.01 -31.75
C PHE A 31 -2.46 -1.06 -30.95
N VAL A 32 -3.05 -2.25 -30.77
CA VAL A 32 -2.43 -3.35 -30.03
C VAL A 32 -1.12 -3.79 -30.68
N VAL A 33 -1.11 -3.95 -32.01
CA VAL A 33 0.11 -4.30 -32.76
C VAL A 33 1.17 -3.21 -32.61
N GLY A 34 0.78 -1.93 -32.73
CA GLY A 34 1.68 -0.79 -32.53
C GLY A 34 2.24 -0.72 -31.11
N LEU A 35 1.40 -0.94 -30.10
CA LEU A 35 1.80 -0.93 -28.69
C LEU A 35 2.78 -2.07 -28.38
N VAL A 36 2.48 -3.31 -28.79
CA VAL A 36 3.38 -4.45 -28.58
C VAL A 36 4.72 -4.22 -29.28
N SER A 37 4.69 -3.76 -30.53
CA SER A 37 5.92 -3.45 -31.29
C SER A 37 6.73 -2.33 -30.62
N TRP A 38 6.07 -1.31 -30.06
CA TRP A 38 6.70 -0.24 -29.30
C TRP A 38 7.39 -0.79 -28.05
N LEU A 39 6.68 -1.59 -27.25
CA LEU A 39 7.19 -2.15 -26.00
C LEU A 39 8.41 -3.05 -26.23
N VAL A 40 8.34 -3.94 -27.22
CA VAL A 40 9.46 -4.82 -27.59
C VAL A 40 10.64 -4.01 -28.15
N GLY A 41 10.36 -3.02 -29.00
CA GLY A 41 11.39 -2.16 -29.59
C GLY A 41 12.13 -1.32 -28.54
N VAL A 42 11.41 -0.73 -27.59
CA VAL A 42 11.98 0.07 -26.49
C VAL A 42 12.81 -0.82 -25.57
N ASP A 43 12.32 -2.00 -25.20
CA ASP A 43 13.06 -2.92 -24.33
C ASP A 43 14.38 -3.37 -24.98
N ALA A 44 14.34 -3.73 -26.26
CA ALA A 44 15.53 -4.09 -27.03
C ALA A 44 16.57 -2.95 -27.09
N VAL A 45 16.12 -1.69 -27.24
CA VAL A 45 17.03 -0.53 -27.20
C VAL A 45 17.62 -0.34 -25.81
N ILE A 46 16.83 -0.50 -24.75
CA ILE A 46 17.32 -0.41 -23.37
C ILE A 46 18.42 -1.46 -23.13
N GLU A 47 18.17 -2.71 -23.52
CA GLU A 47 19.11 -3.81 -23.32
C GLU A 47 20.44 -3.62 -24.06
N THR A 48 20.38 -3.07 -25.28
CA THR A 48 21.57 -2.87 -26.10
C THR A 48 22.33 -1.59 -25.80
N THR A 49 21.66 -0.55 -25.28
CA THR A 49 22.26 0.78 -25.10
C THR A 49 22.71 1.04 -23.67
N LEU A 50 21.95 0.55 -22.69
CA LEU A 50 22.19 0.86 -21.28
C LEU A 50 22.91 -0.29 -20.57
N ARG A 51 23.84 0.07 -19.69
CA ARG A 51 24.45 -0.88 -18.74
C ARG A 51 23.35 -1.53 -17.89
N LYS A 52 23.49 -2.81 -17.53
CA LYS A 52 22.52 -3.59 -16.74
C LYS A 52 21.94 -2.83 -15.54
N LEU A 53 22.79 -2.09 -14.84
CA LEU A 53 22.40 -1.28 -13.67
C LEU A 53 21.33 -0.21 -13.96
N HIS A 54 21.27 0.31 -15.19
CA HIS A 54 20.33 1.37 -15.60
C HIS A 54 19.14 0.85 -16.40
N GLN A 55 19.12 -0.42 -16.79
CA GLN A 55 18.05 -0.99 -17.61
C GLN A 55 16.71 -1.00 -16.87
N TYR A 56 16.72 -1.41 -15.59
CA TYR A 56 15.52 -1.44 -14.76
C TYR A 56 14.85 -0.07 -14.56
N PRO A 57 15.55 0.97 -14.05
CA PRO A 57 14.94 2.29 -13.90
C PRO A 57 14.51 2.89 -15.25
N ALA A 58 15.24 2.62 -16.33
CA ALA A 58 14.85 3.06 -17.67
C ALA A 58 13.53 2.42 -18.12
N ARG A 59 13.32 1.11 -17.89
CA ARG A 59 12.05 0.42 -18.19
C ARG A 59 10.89 1.07 -17.44
N VAL A 60 11.03 1.26 -16.13
CA VAL A 60 9.97 1.88 -15.29
C VAL A 60 9.63 3.28 -15.80
N ALA A 61 10.64 4.13 -16.04
CA ALA A 61 10.44 5.50 -16.48
C ALA A 61 9.84 5.58 -17.91
N LEU A 62 10.39 4.82 -18.87
CA LEU A 62 9.96 4.86 -20.26
C LEU A 62 8.55 4.28 -20.45
N LEU A 63 8.21 3.19 -19.76
CA LEU A 63 6.84 2.67 -19.78
C LEU A 63 5.87 3.74 -19.25
N SER A 64 6.18 4.31 -18.09
CA SER A 64 5.34 5.32 -17.44
C SER A 64 5.14 6.56 -18.29
N ALA A 65 6.21 7.05 -18.93
CA ALA A 65 6.15 8.18 -19.85
C ALA A 65 5.35 7.82 -21.12
N SER A 66 5.55 6.62 -21.68
CA SER A 66 4.85 6.16 -22.89
C SER A 66 3.34 6.08 -22.67
N PHE A 67 2.91 5.42 -21.58
CA PHE A 67 1.48 5.29 -21.27
C PHE A 67 0.83 6.62 -20.90
N LEU A 68 1.55 7.51 -20.21
CA LEU A 68 1.07 8.86 -19.95
C LEU A 68 0.88 9.64 -21.26
N ALA A 69 1.88 9.60 -22.15
CA ALA A 69 1.83 10.27 -23.45
C ALA A 69 0.68 9.74 -24.31
N LEU A 70 0.49 8.42 -24.39
CA LEU A 70 -0.64 7.79 -25.09
C LEU A 70 -1.98 8.20 -24.49
N SER A 71 -2.10 8.24 -23.16
CA SER A 71 -3.34 8.65 -22.48
C SER A 71 -3.66 10.13 -22.73
N VAL A 72 -2.66 11.01 -22.66
CA VAL A 72 -2.81 12.45 -22.97
C VAL A 72 -3.18 12.67 -24.43
N ALA A 73 -2.47 12.03 -25.37
CA ALA A 73 -2.78 12.10 -26.79
C ALA A 73 -4.18 11.54 -27.08
N GLY A 74 -4.54 10.43 -26.44
CA GLY A 74 -5.87 9.84 -26.47
C GLY A 74 -6.95 10.84 -26.12
N ARG A 75 -6.80 11.57 -25.01
CA ARG A 75 -7.77 12.59 -24.58
C ARG A 75 -7.86 13.75 -25.56
N ARG A 76 -6.71 14.28 -26.02
CA ARG A 76 -6.67 15.42 -26.96
C ARG A 76 -7.28 15.09 -28.32
N CYS A 77 -7.20 13.84 -28.75
CA CYS A 77 -7.66 13.40 -30.07
C CYS A 77 -9.04 12.74 -30.06
N GLY A 78 -9.71 12.61 -28.91
CA GLY A 78 -10.95 11.83 -28.79
C GLY A 78 -10.74 10.32 -29.06
N TRP A 79 -9.51 9.84 -28.86
CA TRP A 79 -9.09 8.49 -29.21
C TRP A 79 -9.14 7.57 -27.98
N ALA A 80 -10.23 6.80 -27.88
CA ALA A 80 -10.50 5.93 -26.74
C ALA A 80 -9.38 4.92 -26.45
N ALA A 81 -8.77 4.31 -27.48
CA ALA A 81 -7.72 3.32 -27.25
C ALA A 81 -6.50 3.92 -26.55
N GLY A 82 -6.08 5.13 -26.95
CA GLY A 82 -5.02 5.87 -26.27
C GLY A 82 -5.37 6.16 -24.81
N VAL A 83 -6.60 6.62 -24.52
CA VAL A 83 -7.06 6.92 -23.16
C VAL A 83 -6.98 5.69 -22.25
N TYR A 84 -7.59 4.58 -22.67
CA TYR A 84 -7.72 3.38 -21.85
C TYR A 84 -6.44 2.54 -21.81
N SER A 85 -5.52 2.71 -22.75
CA SER A 85 -4.21 2.03 -22.71
C SER A 85 -3.44 2.30 -21.42
N GLY A 86 -3.62 3.48 -20.83
CA GLY A 86 -2.99 3.84 -19.55
C GLY A 86 -3.35 2.91 -18.40
N LEU A 87 -4.48 2.19 -18.47
CA LEU A 87 -4.84 1.18 -17.47
C LEU A 87 -3.89 -0.03 -17.45
N LEU A 88 -3.16 -0.27 -18.54
CA LEU A 88 -2.12 -1.30 -18.62
C LEU A 88 -0.85 -0.92 -17.85
N LEU A 89 -0.67 0.36 -17.49
CA LEU A 89 0.53 0.79 -16.77
C LEU A 89 0.64 0.07 -15.42
N LEU A 90 -0.42 0.06 -14.61
CA LEU A 90 -0.40 -0.56 -13.29
C LEU A 90 0.02 -2.04 -13.29
N PRO A 91 -0.60 -2.95 -14.07
CA PRO A 91 -0.18 -4.35 -14.08
C PRO A 91 1.27 -4.54 -14.58
N LEU A 92 1.75 -3.70 -15.52
CA LEU A 92 3.15 -3.72 -15.95
C LEU A 92 4.10 -3.26 -14.84
N LEU A 93 3.74 -2.23 -14.09
CA LEU A 93 4.50 -1.78 -12.92
C LEU A 93 4.54 -2.85 -11.82
N VAL A 94 3.41 -3.52 -11.56
CA VAL A 94 3.37 -4.64 -10.60
C VAL A 94 4.26 -5.79 -11.08
N TRP A 95 4.20 -6.16 -12.36
CA TRP A 95 5.07 -7.19 -12.93
C TRP A 95 6.55 -6.83 -12.79
N LEU A 96 6.92 -5.58 -13.08
CA LEU A 96 8.28 -5.08 -12.87
C LEU A 96 8.67 -5.06 -11.40
N ALA A 97 7.77 -4.68 -10.49
CA ALA A 97 8.02 -4.64 -9.05
C ALA A 97 8.28 -6.04 -8.48
N VAL A 98 7.54 -7.06 -8.93
CA VAL A 98 7.71 -8.44 -8.47
C VAL A 98 9.06 -9.02 -8.93
N ARG A 99 9.52 -8.65 -10.14
CA ARG A 99 10.80 -9.08 -10.74
C ARG A 99 12.01 -8.29 -10.28
N ILE A 100 11.85 -7.35 -9.35
CA ILE A 100 12.98 -6.70 -8.72
C ILE A 100 13.78 -7.76 -7.95
N GLU A 101 14.96 -8.11 -8.46
CA GLU A 101 15.95 -8.93 -7.76
C GLU A 101 16.93 -8.08 -6.92
N LEU A 102 17.02 -6.78 -7.23
CA LEU A 102 17.95 -5.82 -6.61
C LEU A 102 17.19 -4.83 -5.70
N GLU A 103 17.89 -3.84 -5.15
CA GLU A 103 17.30 -2.71 -4.43
C GLU A 103 16.24 -1.94 -5.25
N PRO A 104 14.97 -1.86 -4.78
CA PRO A 104 13.91 -1.14 -5.49
C PRO A 104 14.21 0.33 -5.81
N PHE A 105 14.95 1.03 -4.95
CA PHE A 105 15.24 2.46 -5.12
C PHE A 105 16.69 2.83 -5.47
N ARG A 106 17.55 1.85 -5.76
CA ARG A 106 18.96 2.13 -6.09
C ARG A 106 19.14 2.96 -7.36
N ASN A 107 20.20 3.77 -7.37
CA ASN A 107 20.58 4.65 -8.48
C ASN A 107 19.46 5.63 -8.86
N LEU A 108 18.89 5.48 -10.06
CA LEU A 108 17.81 6.32 -10.59
C LEU A 108 16.42 5.66 -10.41
N ALA A 109 16.33 4.50 -9.76
CA ALA A 109 15.07 3.78 -9.61
C ALA A 109 14.08 4.51 -8.71
N TRP A 110 14.53 5.22 -7.67
CA TRP A 110 13.66 6.09 -6.86
C TRP A 110 12.95 7.16 -7.72
N LEU A 111 13.68 7.79 -8.64
CA LEU A 111 13.12 8.81 -9.52
C LEU A 111 12.19 8.18 -10.57
N ALA A 112 12.57 7.03 -11.13
CA ALA A 112 11.73 6.30 -12.08
C ALA A 112 10.39 5.88 -11.45
N TRP A 113 10.40 5.40 -10.20
CA TRP A 113 9.21 5.06 -9.46
C TRP A 113 8.35 6.27 -9.13
N LEU A 114 8.96 7.40 -8.77
CA LEU A 114 8.22 8.65 -8.58
C LEU A 114 7.48 9.07 -9.87
N VAL A 115 8.18 9.04 -11.01
CA VAL A 115 7.59 9.29 -12.33
C VAL A 115 6.46 8.30 -12.61
N ALA A 116 6.64 7.02 -12.31
CA ALA A 116 5.63 5.99 -12.51
C ALA A 116 4.35 6.23 -11.71
N LEU A 117 4.48 6.58 -10.43
CA LEU A 117 3.35 6.87 -9.55
C LEU A 117 2.61 8.14 -9.98
N VAL A 118 3.34 9.19 -10.36
CA VAL A 118 2.74 10.44 -10.88
C VAL A 118 2.01 10.16 -12.20
N SER A 119 2.64 9.46 -13.14
CA SER A 119 2.02 9.06 -14.40
C SER A 119 0.75 8.23 -14.16
N HIS A 120 0.79 7.27 -13.25
CA HIS A 120 -0.38 6.45 -12.88
C HIS A 120 -1.53 7.33 -12.38
N LEU A 121 -1.27 8.25 -11.45
CA LEU A 121 -2.31 9.14 -10.91
C LEU A 121 -2.88 10.12 -11.95
N GLU A 122 -2.03 10.64 -12.84
CA GLU A 122 -2.47 11.54 -13.93
C GLU A 122 -3.24 10.80 -15.04
N ILE A 123 -2.90 9.53 -15.32
CA ILE A 123 -3.70 8.67 -16.19
C ILE A 123 -5.08 8.47 -15.59
N LEU A 124 -5.18 8.08 -14.30
CA LEU A 124 -6.47 7.86 -13.64
C LEU A 124 -7.33 9.12 -13.60
N ARG A 125 -6.70 10.30 -13.43
CA ARG A 125 -7.40 11.60 -13.47
C ARG A 125 -8.13 11.84 -14.78
N GLY A 126 -7.58 11.33 -15.88
CA GLY A 126 -8.08 11.53 -17.23
C GLY A 126 -9.15 10.55 -17.68
N ILE A 127 -9.47 9.50 -16.89
CA ILE A 127 -10.43 8.47 -17.28
C ILE A 127 -11.79 8.76 -16.63
N PRO A 128 -12.86 8.99 -17.41
CA PRO A 128 -14.17 9.33 -16.87
C PRO A 128 -14.90 8.11 -16.30
N GLY A 129 -15.41 8.23 -15.06
CA GLY A 129 -16.56 7.48 -14.55
C GLY A 129 -16.46 5.94 -14.50
N ALA A 130 -15.28 5.36 -14.71
CA ALA A 130 -15.13 3.92 -14.78
C ALA A 130 -15.26 3.26 -13.39
N ARG A 131 -16.19 2.29 -13.26
CA ARG A 131 -16.44 1.53 -12.02
C ARG A 131 -15.18 0.83 -11.47
N TYR A 132 -14.25 0.48 -12.35
CA TYR A 132 -13.01 -0.19 -12.00
C TYR A 132 -11.89 0.77 -11.52
N LEU A 133 -12.04 2.09 -11.67
CA LEU A 133 -10.99 3.05 -11.26
C LEU A 133 -10.64 2.95 -9.77
N ALA A 134 -11.63 2.63 -8.93
CA ALA A 134 -11.38 2.39 -7.51
C ALA A 134 -10.32 1.31 -7.27
N ALA A 135 -10.39 0.20 -8.02
CA ALA A 135 -9.40 -0.87 -7.94
C ALA A 135 -8.00 -0.42 -8.39
N TRP A 136 -7.89 0.50 -9.35
CA TRP A 136 -6.60 1.04 -9.79
C TRP A 136 -6.00 2.05 -8.80
N HIS A 137 -6.83 2.82 -8.09
CA HIS A 137 -6.38 3.65 -6.97
C HIS A 137 -5.84 2.77 -5.83
N VAL A 138 -6.60 1.73 -5.45
CA VAL A 138 -6.17 0.75 -4.44
C VAL A 138 -4.91 0.03 -4.89
N GLY A 139 -4.86 -0.44 -6.13
CA GLY A 139 -3.70 -1.13 -6.69
C GLY A 139 -2.45 -0.25 -6.73
N GLY A 140 -2.59 1.05 -6.98
CA GLY A 140 -1.48 2.01 -6.84
C GLY A 140 -0.96 2.11 -5.40
N VAL A 141 -1.84 2.10 -4.40
CA VAL A 141 -1.44 2.06 -2.98
C VAL A 141 -0.73 0.73 -2.66
N VAL A 142 -1.28 -0.41 -3.11
CA VAL A 142 -0.67 -1.73 -2.92
C VAL A 142 0.73 -1.80 -3.54
N LEU A 143 0.91 -1.20 -4.71
CA LEU A 143 2.24 -1.08 -5.35
C LEU A 143 3.21 -0.29 -4.46
N VAL A 144 2.78 0.87 -3.91
CA VAL A 144 3.60 1.65 -2.98
C VAL A 144 3.96 0.85 -1.72
N VAL A 145 2.99 0.17 -1.11
CA VAL A 145 3.21 -0.72 0.04
C VAL A 145 4.25 -1.79 -0.30
N THR A 146 4.13 -2.43 -1.45
CA THR A 146 5.06 -3.48 -1.91
C THR A 146 6.48 -2.95 -2.07
N LEU A 147 6.64 -1.77 -2.69
CA LEU A 147 7.96 -1.14 -2.87
C LEU A 147 8.58 -0.75 -1.53
N LEU A 148 7.81 -0.13 -0.64
CA LEU A 148 8.29 0.26 0.70
C LEU A 148 8.73 -0.95 1.53
N VAL A 149 7.94 -2.02 1.55
CA VAL A 149 8.27 -3.24 2.27
C VAL A 149 9.58 -3.84 1.74
N ARG A 150 9.72 -3.99 0.43
CA ARG A 150 10.94 -4.53 -0.19
C ARG A 150 12.16 -3.67 0.08
N GLU A 151 12.02 -2.35 -0.01
CA GLU A 151 13.13 -1.44 0.27
C GLU A 151 13.59 -1.55 1.72
N LEU A 152 12.65 -1.51 2.68
CA LEU A 152 12.98 -1.58 4.11
C LEU A 152 13.62 -2.93 4.48
N GLN A 153 13.16 -4.02 3.87
CA GLN A 153 13.79 -5.33 4.00
C GLN A 153 15.24 -5.31 3.57
N TRP A 154 15.54 -4.63 2.46
CA TRP A 154 16.89 -4.53 1.95
C TRP A 154 17.78 -3.60 2.79
N ILE A 155 17.32 -2.39 3.13
CA ILE A 155 18.12 -1.39 3.85
C ILE A 155 18.51 -1.86 5.26
N ILE A 156 17.57 -2.45 5.99
CA ILE A 156 17.75 -2.74 7.42
C ILE A 156 18.37 -4.11 7.64
N GLY A 157 17.94 -5.13 6.87
CA GLY A 157 18.50 -6.49 6.92
C GLY A 157 18.26 -7.29 8.21
N VAL A 158 17.92 -6.64 9.33
CA VAL A 158 17.64 -7.27 10.63
C VAL A 158 16.14 -7.38 10.86
N THR A 159 15.61 -8.60 10.91
CA THR A 159 14.17 -8.90 10.92
C THR A 159 13.35 -8.06 11.90
N THR A 160 13.76 -7.93 13.16
CA THR A 160 13.03 -7.17 14.19
C THR A 160 12.90 -5.68 13.84
N TRP A 161 14.01 -5.08 13.42
CA TRP A 161 14.06 -3.67 13.02
C TRP A 161 13.37 -3.42 11.68
N THR A 162 13.50 -4.35 10.73
CA THR A 162 12.79 -4.33 9.45
C THR A 162 11.28 -4.33 9.67
N ASN A 163 10.76 -5.27 10.47
CA ASN A 163 9.32 -5.33 10.77
C ASN A 163 8.83 -4.06 11.46
N THR A 164 9.62 -3.52 12.39
CA THR A 164 9.33 -2.27 13.08
C THR A 164 9.23 -1.10 12.11
N ALA A 165 10.23 -0.94 11.23
CA ALA A 165 10.24 0.12 10.22
C ALA A 165 9.08 -0.02 9.23
N ILE A 166 8.74 -1.25 8.83
CA ILE A 166 7.58 -1.53 7.97
C ILE A 166 6.29 -1.05 8.65
N VAL A 167 6.07 -1.40 9.92
CA VAL A 167 4.90 -0.93 10.68
C VAL A 167 4.84 0.59 10.68
N ILE A 168 5.94 1.26 11.03
CA ILE A 168 6.01 2.72 11.10
C ILE A 168 5.67 3.34 9.74
N ALA A 169 6.33 2.90 8.67
CA ALA A 169 6.14 3.43 7.32
C ALA A 169 4.68 3.24 6.84
N LEU A 170 4.10 2.06 7.08
CA LEU A 170 2.74 1.76 6.64
C LEU A 170 1.66 2.45 7.49
N VAL A 171 1.92 2.70 8.77
CA VAL A 171 1.07 3.54 9.62
C VAL A 171 1.09 4.99 9.14
N VAL A 172 2.28 5.54 8.86
CA VAL A 172 2.41 6.90 8.31
C VAL A 172 1.68 7.01 6.97
N LEU A 173 1.81 6.01 6.10
CA LEU A 173 1.06 5.95 4.85
C LEU A 173 -0.44 5.92 5.10
N ALA A 174 -0.94 5.06 5.99
CA ALA A 174 -2.36 4.98 6.29
C ALA A 174 -2.94 6.30 6.84
N ILE A 175 -2.22 6.96 7.76
CA ILE A 175 -2.61 8.28 8.28
C ILE A 175 -2.65 9.31 7.14
N SER A 176 -1.66 9.28 6.24
CA SER A 176 -1.58 10.16 5.07
C SER A 176 -2.75 9.93 4.11
N LEU A 177 -3.18 8.68 3.89
CA LEU A 177 -4.35 8.37 3.07
C LEU A 177 -5.66 8.84 3.72
N ALA A 178 -5.79 8.69 5.05
CA ALA A 178 -6.97 9.12 5.79
C ALA A 178 -7.12 10.65 5.88
N HIS A 179 -6.02 11.37 6.09
CA HIS A 179 -6.03 12.81 6.40
C HIS A 179 -5.44 13.71 5.31
N GLY A 180 -4.71 13.16 4.33
CA GLY A 180 -4.03 13.92 3.29
C GLY A 180 -4.97 14.68 2.35
N HIS A 181 -6.26 14.34 2.34
CA HIS A 181 -7.31 15.08 1.61
C HIS A 181 -7.40 16.57 2.02
N ARG A 182 -6.86 16.94 3.19
CA ARG A 182 -6.78 18.34 3.66
C ARG A 182 -5.71 19.14 2.90
N PHE A 183 -4.67 18.48 2.40
CA PHE A 183 -3.53 19.11 1.74
C PHE A 183 -3.53 18.91 0.22
N LEU A 184 -4.04 17.76 -0.26
CA LEU A 184 -4.02 17.38 -1.67
C LEU A 184 -5.43 17.26 -2.23
N HIS A 185 -5.76 18.14 -3.19
CA HIS A 185 -7.05 18.14 -3.86
C HIS A 185 -7.28 16.88 -4.71
N TRP A 186 -6.26 16.46 -5.46
CA TRP A 186 -6.26 15.22 -6.23
C TRP A 186 -5.07 14.36 -5.82
N PRO A 187 -5.21 13.03 -5.70
CA PRO A 187 -6.45 12.24 -5.80
C PRO A 187 -7.24 12.16 -4.48
N LEU A 188 -6.65 12.56 -3.36
CA LEU A 188 -7.15 12.26 -2.02
C LEU A 188 -8.48 12.95 -1.67
N ARG A 189 -8.70 14.22 -2.05
CA ARG A 189 -9.97 14.90 -1.75
C ARG A 189 -11.12 14.39 -2.62
N ARG A 190 -10.86 14.14 -3.89
CA ARG A 190 -11.86 13.68 -4.86
C ARG A 190 -12.30 12.24 -4.60
N GLU A 191 -11.35 11.33 -4.39
CA GLU A 191 -11.62 9.91 -4.15
C GLU A 191 -11.51 9.54 -2.65
N ARG A 192 -11.87 10.48 -1.77
CA ARG A 192 -11.69 10.37 -0.31
C ARG A 192 -12.22 9.06 0.27
N ARG A 193 -13.38 8.59 -0.19
CA ARG A 193 -13.99 7.34 0.31
C ARG A 193 -13.10 6.13 0.03
N ILE A 194 -12.51 6.04 -1.16
CA ILE A 194 -11.66 4.92 -1.56
C ILE A 194 -10.36 4.94 -0.76
N TYR A 195 -9.72 6.10 -0.63
CA TYR A 195 -8.47 6.22 0.12
C TYR A 195 -8.64 6.00 1.63
N LEU A 196 -9.73 6.50 2.22
CA LEU A 196 -10.03 6.21 3.63
C LEU A 196 -10.35 4.73 3.85
N ALA A 197 -11.12 4.10 2.95
CA ALA A 197 -11.36 2.66 3.03
C ALA A 197 -10.06 1.87 2.93
N THR A 198 -9.18 2.26 2.01
CA THR A 198 -7.85 1.65 1.84
C THR A 198 -7.00 1.83 3.10
N ALA A 199 -7.03 3.01 3.72
CA ALA A 199 -6.32 3.29 4.96
C ALA A 199 -6.82 2.40 6.12
N VAL A 200 -8.13 2.31 6.29
CA VAL A 200 -8.75 1.45 7.32
C VAL A 200 -8.37 -0.01 7.09
N THR A 201 -8.53 -0.51 5.87
CA THR A 201 -8.12 -1.89 5.51
C THR A 201 -6.65 -2.13 5.80
N LEU A 202 -5.77 -1.20 5.39
CA LEU A 202 -4.33 -1.30 5.61
C LEU A 202 -4.01 -1.42 7.11
N VAL A 203 -4.58 -0.58 7.96
CA VAL A 203 -4.27 -0.63 9.40
C VAL A 203 -4.88 -1.87 10.07
N CYS A 204 -6.08 -2.30 9.68
CA CYS A 204 -6.64 -3.57 10.16
C CYS A 204 -5.76 -4.76 9.77
N SER A 205 -5.29 -4.81 8.52
CA SER A 205 -4.36 -5.83 8.05
C SER A 205 -3.04 -5.79 8.81
N LEU A 206 -2.51 -4.60 9.11
CA LEU A 206 -1.30 -4.43 9.92
C LEU A 206 -1.49 -4.93 11.36
N LEU A 207 -2.62 -4.65 11.99
CA LEU A 207 -2.94 -5.16 13.34
C LEU A 207 -2.90 -6.68 13.37
N VAL A 208 -3.58 -7.33 12.41
CA VAL A 208 -3.62 -8.80 12.30
C VAL A 208 -2.23 -9.36 12.01
N TRP A 209 -1.53 -8.81 11.02
CA TRP A 209 -0.20 -9.28 10.65
C TRP A 209 0.81 -9.10 11.79
N PHE A 210 0.82 -7.93 12.43
CA PHE A 210 1.78 -7.65 13.48
C PHE A 210 1.50 -8.46 14.75
N LEU A 211 0.23 -8.75 15.06
CA LEU A 211 -0.11 -9.71 16.11
C LEU A 211 0.51 -11.08 15.84
N VAL A 212 0.44 -11.57 14.60
CA VAL A 212 1.10 -12.83 14.20
C VAL A 212 2.63 -12.71 14.33
N VAL A 213 3.23 -11.60 13.89
CA VAL A 213 4.69 -11.39 13.99
C VAL A 213 5.15 -11.43 15.45
N VAL A 214 4.44 -10.76 16.35
CA VAL A 214 4.81 -10.68 17.77
C VAL A 214 4.65 -12.04 18.47
N THR A 215 3.71 -12.88 18.04
CA THR A 215 3.49 -14.22 18.62
C THR A 215 4.49 -15.27 18.13
N VAL A 216 4.95 -15.18 16.88
CA VAL A 216 5.83 -16.21 16.27
C VAL A 216 7.31 -15.83 16.25
N THR A 217 7.67 -14.62 16.65
CA THR A 217 9.08 -14.17 16.66
C THR A 217 9.53 -13.72 18.05
N SER A 218 10.81 -13.95 18.36
CA SER A 218 11.42 -13.61 19.66
C SER A 218 11.40 -12.12 19.98
N GLY A 219 11.40 -11.27 18.94
CA GLY A 219 11.50 -9.82 19.11
C GLY A 219 12.87 -9.38 19.61
N ASP A 220 13.91 -10.12 19.22
CA ASP A 220 15.31 -9.83 19.58
C ASP A 220 15.66 -8.37 19.26
N PRO A 221 16.01 -7.56 20.28
CA PRO A 221 16.31 -6.13 20.12
C PRO A 221 17.69 -5.85 19.50
N MET A 222 18.53 -6.88 19.27
CA MET A 222 19.87 -6.70 18.71
C MET A 222 19.85 -5.79 17.46
N PRO A 223 20.78 -4.81 17.33
CA PRO A 223 22.00 -4.61 18.11
C PRO A 223 21.83 -3.89 19.46
N LEU A 224 20.62 -3.40 19.80
CA LEU A 224 20.40 -2.71 21.06
C LEU A 224 20.09 -3.69 22.19
N ALA A 225 20.47 -3.33 23.41
CA ALA A 225 20.03 -4.06 24.60
C ALA A 225 18.52 -3.91 24.78
N TYR A 226 17.85 -4.97 25.25
CA TYR A 226 16.44 -4.89 25.56
C TYR A 226 16.19 -3.79 26.61
N ARG A 227 15.32 -2.85 26.28
CA ARG A 227 14.73 -1.90 27.24
C ARG A 227 13.23 -1.85 26.98
N PRO A 228 12.38 -2.06 27.99
CA PRO A 228 10.93 -1.94 27.81
C PRO A 228 10.58 -0.60 27.18
N LEU A 229 9.59 -0.55 26.28
CA LEU A 229 9.16 0.63 25.52
C LEU A 229 10.15 1.15 24.47
N LEU A 230 11.44 0.78 24.56
CA LEU A 230 12.47 1.07 23.57
C LEU A 230 12.83 -0.15 22.72
N ASN A 231 12.24 -1.32 23.01
CA ASN A 231 12.32 -2.48 22.13
C ASN A 231 11.63 -2.13 20.80
N PRO A 232 12.18 -2.56 19.65
CA PRO A 232 11.61 -2.23 18.35
C PRO A 232 10.14 -2.60 18.22
N TYR A 233 9.72 -3.76 18.74
CA TYR A 233 8.32 -4.17 18.66
C TYR A 233 7.41 -3.41 19.63
N ASP A 234 7.93 -2.94 20.77
CA ASP A 234 7.16 -2.09 21.68
C ASP A 234 6.88 -0.74 21.00
N ILE A 235 7.88 -0.17 20.31
CA ILE A 235 7.76 1.05 19.51
C ILE A 235 6.75 0.83 18.37
N ALA A 236 6.90 -0.25 17.61
CA ALA A 236 5.99 -0.62 16.52
C ALA A 236 4.55 -0.78 17.02
N THR A 237 4.37 -1.46 18.16
CA THR A 237 3.06 -1.64 18.81
C THR A 237 2.43 -0.30 19.12
N LEU A 238 3.15 0.58 19.84
CA LEU A 238 2.61 1.87 20.24
C LEU A 238 2.19 2.70 19.02
N ILE A 239 3.06 2.78 18.02
CA ILE A 239 2.79 3.53 16.78
C ILE A 239 1.61 2.93 16.02
N LEU A 240 1.53 1.60 15.93
CA LEU A 240 0.42 0.91 15.27
C LEU A 240 -0.92 1.18 15.97
N LEU A 241 -0.95 1.14 17.30
CA LEU A 241 -2.18 1.38 18.05
C LEU A 241 -2.64 2.84 17.95
N VAL A 242 -1.72 3.79 18.12
CA VAL A 242 -2.05 5.22 17.95
C VAL A 242 -2.51 5.49 16.51
N GLY A 243 -1.79 4.96 15.52
CA GLY A 243 -2.15 5.09 14.11
C GLY A 243 -3.51 4.47 13.78
N ALA A 244 -3.80 3.28 14.32
CA ALA A 244 -5.09 2.62 14.18
C ALA A 244 -6.22 3.46 14.76
N LEU A 245 -6.07 3.98 15.98
CA LEU A 245 -7.07 4.85 16.58
C LEU A 245 -7.34 6.08 15.70
N VAL A 246 -6.29 6.74 15.20
CA VAL A 246 -6.41 7.91 14.32
C VAL A 246 -7.15 7.58 13.02
N VAL A 247 -6.77 6.49 12.34
CA VAL A 247 -7.35 6.11 11.04
C VAL A 247 -8.78 5.59 11.21
N LEU A 248 -9.02 4.72 12.19
CA LEU A 248 -10.34 4.18 12.47
C LEU A 248 -11.30 5.31 12.87
N HIS A 249 -10.88 6.23 13.74
CA HIS A 249 -11.68 7.40 14.11
C HIS A 249 -12.11 8.22 12.88
N ALA A 250 -11.20 8.47 11.94
CA ALA A 250 -11.55 9.14 10.69
C ALA A 250 -12.59 8.36 9.86
N GLY A 251 -12.48 7.03 9.83
CA GLY A 251 -13.46 6.11 9.24
C GLY A 251 -14.85 6.26 9.86
N LEU A 252 -14.92 6.20 11.19
CA LEU A 252 -16.15 6.30 11.98
C LEU A 252 -16.91 7.60 11.70
N MET A 253 -16.20 8.72 11.70
CA MET A 253 -16.81 10.04 11.51
C MET A 253 -17.37 10.21 10.10
N GLN A 254 -16.82 9.49 9.11
CA GLN A 254 -17.28 9.57 7.72
C GLN A 254 -18.40 8.56 7.39
N TRP A 255 -18.43 7.39 8.02
CA TRP A 255 -19.39 6.32 7.74
C TRP A 255 -20.46 6.23 8.83
N ARG A 256 -21.30 7.27 8.94
CA ARG A 256 -22.27 7.47 10.03
C ARG A 256 -23.32 6.35 10.25
N PRO A 257 -23.69 5.44 9.32
CA PRO A 257 -24.60 4.34 9.65
C PRO A 257 -23.95 2.96 9.83
N ALA A 258 -22.61 2.82 9.85
CA ALA A 258 -21.96 1.52 10.06
C ALA A 258 -21.54 1.29 11.53
N PHE A 259 -22.40 1.66 12.48
CA PHE A 259 -22.14 1.59 13.93
C PHE A 259 -21.68 0.19 14.41
N ALA A 260 -22.14 -0.87 13.76
CA ALA A 260 -21.69 -2.24 14.05
C ALA A 260 -20.25 -2.53 13.58
N ILE A 261 -19.90 -2.16 12.33
CA ILE A 261 -18.55 -2.39 11.76
C ILE A 261 -17.51 -1.53 12.48
N ALA A 262 -17.90 -0.30 12.80
CA ALA A 262 -17.20 0.64 13.65
C ALA A 262 -16.82 0.04 15.01
N THR A 263 -17.80 -0.52 15.71
CA THR A 263 -17.64 -1.09 17.05
C THR A 263 -16.81 -2.37 16.98
N ILE A 264 -17.02 -3.22 15.97
CA ILE A 264 -16.21 -4.42 15.73
C ILE A 264 -14.74 -4.05 15.44
N GLY A 265 -14.51 -3.04 14.60
CA GLY A 265 -13.16 -2.57 14.27
C GLY A 265 -12.42 -1.97 15.48
N LEU A 266 -13.10 -1.13 16.26
CA LEU A 266 -12.55 -0.60 17.52
C LEU A 266 -12.33 -1.70 18.57
N SER A 267 -13.24 -2.68 18.66
CA SER A 267 -13.12 -3.81 19.57
C SER A 267 -11.95 -4.72 19.19
N ALA A 268 -11.78 -4.99 17.89
CA ALA A 268 -10.66 -5.75 17.37
C ALA A 268 -9.32 -5.00 17.55
N ALA A 269 -9.30 -3.69 17.30
CA ALA A 269 -8.11 -2.87 17.56
C ALA A 269 -7.77 -2.81 19.06
N SER A 270 -8.77 -2.73 19.93
CA SER A 270 -8.59 -2.76 21.39
C SER A 270 -8.08 -4.12 21.88
N LEU A 271 -8.62 -5.21 21.36
CA LEU A 271 -8.14 -6.59 21.60
C LEU A 271 -6.70 -6.76 21.12
N CYS A 272 -6.38 -6.33 19.89
CA CYS A 272 -5.02 -6.39 19.38
C CYS A 272 -4.07 -5.53 20.23
N GLY A 273 -4.50 -4.34 20.63
CA GLY A 273 -3.70 -3.48 21.50
C GLY A 273 -3.40 -4.07 22.85
N TRP A 274 -4.40 -4.67 23.49
CA TRP A 274 -4.20 -5.38 24.75
C TRP A 274 -3.23 -6.55 24.62
N LEU A 275 -3.41 -7.41 23.60
CA LEU A 275 -2.50 -8.53 23.35
C LEU A 275 -1.07 -8.05 23.14
N LEU A 276 -0.88 -7.00 22.32
CA LEU A 276 0.44 -6.46 22.02
C LEU A 276 1.11 -5.83 23.26
N VAL A 277 0.36 -5.09 24.08
CA VAL A 277 0.86 -4.54 25.37
C VAL A 277 1.24 -5.68 26.32
N GLY A 278 0.44 -6.73 26.39
CA GLY A 278 0.78 -7.92 27.17
C GLY A 278 2.10 -8.55 26.73
N PHE A 279 2.30 -8.72 25.42
CA PHE A 279 3.56 -9.24 24.88
C PHE A 279 4.77 -8.35 25.23
N ALA A 280 4.61 -7.02 25.19
CA ALA A 280 5.66 -6.09 25.60
C ALA A 280 6.04 -6.29 27.08
N VAL A 281 5.06 -6.44 27.97
CA VAL A 281 5.30 -6.69 29.40
C VAL A 281 6.01 -8.03 29.63
N VAL A 282 5.58 -9.11 28.96
CA VAL A 282 6.22 -10.44 29.06
C VAL A 282 7.67 -10.39 28.62
N ARG A 283 7.96 -9.73 27.50
CA ARG A 283 9.33 -9.55 27.02
C ARG A 283 10.15 -8.72 27.99
N GLY A 284 9.54 -7.72 28.61
CA GLY A 284 10.11 -6.92 29.69
C GLY A 284 10.65 -7.78 30.82
N VAL A 285 9.83 -8.71 31.29
CA VAL A 285 10.18 -9.66 32.34
C VAL A 285 11.21 -10.69 31.85
N TYR A 286 11.05 -11.21 30.64
CA TYR A 286 11.93 -12.23 30.07
C TYR A 286 13.38 -11.74 29.88
N TYR A 287 13.55 -10.55 29.32
CA TYR A 287 14.89 -10.00 29.04
C TYR A 287 15.48 -9.21 30.22
N GLY A 288 14.65 -8.67 31.12
CA GLY A 288 15.09 -7.86 32.27
C GLY A 288 15.22 -8.62 33.59
N GLY A 289 14.65 -9.82 33.71
CA GLY A 289 14.65 -10.61 34.94
C GLY A 289 15.86 -11.55 35.09
N PRO A 290 16.25 -11.92 36.31
CA PRO A 290 17.31 -12.93 36.57
C PRO A 290 16.92 -14.35 36.14
N LEU A 291 15.70 -14.56 35.64
CA LEU A 291 15.12 -15.85 35.36
C LEU A 291 15.18 -16.16 33.85
N ARG A 292 16.38 -16.43 33.33
CA ARG A 292 16.60 -16.95 31.96
C ARG A 292 16.12 -18.41 31.74
N TYR A 293 15.43 -19.00 32.71
CA TYR A 293 15.13 -20.44 32.80
C TYR A 293 13.63 -20.78 32.88
N TRP A 294 12.75 -19.96 32.29
CA TRP A 294 11.32 -20.33 32.23
C TRP A 294 11.04 -21.16 30.98
N ASN A 295 11.19 -22.47 31.13
CA ASN A 295 10.83 -23.46 30.12
C ASN A 295 9.30 -23.40 29.83
N GLU A 296 9.01 -22.95 28.61
CA GLU A 296 8.09 -23.53 27.62
C GLU A 296 6.60 -23.77 27.97
N MET A 297 5.74 -23.11 27.18
CA MET A 297 4.30 -23.33 26.93
C MET A 297 3.26 -23.02 28.03
N THR A 298 3.47 -23.39 29.29
CA THR A 298 2.39 -23.30 30.31
C THR A 298 2.07 -21.86 30.74
N ASN A 299 3.07 -20.99 30.85
CA ASN A 299 2.84 -19.57 31.12
C ASN A 299 2.35 -18.78 29.91
N THR A 300 2.70 -19.20 28.69
CA THR A 300 2.13 -18.59 27.47
C THR A 300 0.63 -18.85 27.41
N ALA A 301 0.17 -20.05 27.80
CA ALA A 301 -1.26 -20.37 27.85
C ALA A 301 -2.02 -19.59 28.92
N VAL A 302 -1.49 -19.50 30.15
CA VAL A 302 -2.11 -18.69 31.24
C VAL A 302 -2.08 -17.20 30.90
N PHE A 303 -1.00 -16.72 30.30
CA PHE A 303 -0.88 -15.31 29.89
C PHE A 303 -1.78 -14.99 28.70
N VAL A 304 -1.86 -15.86 27.69
CA VAL A 304 -2.83 -15.74 26.59
C VAL A 304 -4.26 -15.80 27.14
N MET A 305 -4.54 -16.67 28.12
CA MET A 305 -5.85 -16.75 28.76
C MET A 305 -6.19 -15.46 29.53
N VAL A 306 -5.27 -14.90 30.32
CA VAL A 306 -5.46 -13.62 31.02
C VAL A 306 -5.62 -12.47 30.03
N MET A 307 -4.86 -12.47 28.93
CA MET A 307 -4.99 -11.50 27.85
C MET A 307 -6.33 -11.62 27.11
N LEU A 308 -6.81 -12.83 26.86
CA LEU A 308 -8.12 -13.09 26.23
C LEU A 308 -9.27 -12.65 27.15
N VAL A 309 -9.17 -12.92 28.46
CA VAL A 309 -10.16 -12.48 29.47
C VAL A 309 -10.17 -10.95 29.59
N ALA A 310 -9.00 -10.32 29.68
CA ALA A 310 -8.87 -8.86 29.75
C ALA A 310 -9.36 -8.19 28.46
N ALA A 311 -9.09 -8.80 27.30
CA ALA A 311 -9.58 -8.29 26.04
C ALA A 311 -11.08 -8.49 25.86
N ALA A 312 -11.66 -9.60 26.31
CA ALA A 312 -13.11 -9.77 26.39
C ALA A 312 -13.75 -8.68 27.26
N ALA A 313 -13.15 -8.35 28.41
CA ALA A 313 -13.59 -7.24 29.27
C ALA A 313 -13.41 -5.86 28.60
N SER A 314 -12.36 -5.65 27.82
CA SER A 314 -12.14 -4.43 27.02
C SER A 314 -13.16 -4.26 25.91
N ILE A 315 -13.54 -5.35 25.23
CA ILE A 315 -14.59 -5.35 24.20
C ILE A 315 -15.94 -5.03 24.84
N VAL A 316 -16.29 -5.70 25.95
CA VAL A 316 -17.54 -5.46 26.69
C VAL A 316 -17.62 -4.01 27.18
N SER A 317 -16.55 -3.47 27.78
CA SER A 317 -16.54 -2.07 28.23
C SER A 317 -16.64 -1.06 27.08
N THR A 318 -15.98 -1.32 25.95
CA THR A 318 -16.10 -0.47 24.75
C THR A 318 -17.53 -0.50 24.20
N VAL A 319 -18.15 -1.67 24.09
CA VAL A 319 -19.55 -1.83 23.67
C VAL A 319 -20.50 -1.11 24.62
N VAL A 320 -20.31 -1.22 25.94
CA VAL A 320 -21.14 -0.56 26.96
C VAL A 320 -21.01 0.96 26.88
N ILE A 321 -19.79 1.49 26.77
CA ILE A 321 -19.54 2.93 26.66
C ILE A 321 -20.18 3.47 25.38
N VAL A 322 -19.98 2.78 24.26
CA VAL A 322 -20.51 3.16 22.95
C VAL A 322 -22.05 3.12 22.94
N HIS A 323 -22.66 2.11 23.55
CA HIS A 323 -24.12 2.03 23.68
C HIS A 323 -24.71 3.16 24.54
N LYS A 324 -24.03 3.51 25.64
CA LYS A 324 -24.45 4.58 26.56
C LYS A 324 -24.31 5.99 25.95
N VAL A 325 -23.38 6.17 25.01
CA VAL A 325 -23.22 7.43 24.25
C VAL A 325 -24.26 7.54 23.13
N GLY A 326 -24.56 6.43 22.44
CA GLY A 326 -25.59 6.41 21.39
C GLY A 326 -27.00 6.68 21.92
N SER A 327 -27.36 6.15 23.09
CA SER A 327 -28.70 6.35 23.68
C SER A 327 -28.94 7.77 24.22
N ARG A 328 -27.88 8.53 24.51
CA ARG A 328 -28.00 9.95 24.91
C ARG A 328 -28.25 10.90 23.75
N GLN A 329 -27.86 10.54 22.53
CA GLN A 329 -28.07 11.37 21.34
C GLN A 329 -29.45 11.17 20.70
N SER A 330 -30.18 10.11 21.04
CA SER A 330 -31.57 9.89 20.59
C SER A 330 -32.63 10.55 21.47
N LEU A 331 -32.22 11.18 22.58
CA LEU A 331 -33.10 11.85 23.55
C LEU A 331 -32.96 13.38 23.52
N SER A 332 -32.21 13.92 22.56
CA SER A 332 -32.04 15.35 22.26
C SER A 332 -32.46 15.63 20.82
#